data_AF-A0A1M4Z7M7-F1
#
_entry.id   AF-A0A1M4Z7M7-F1
#
_cell.length_a   1.000
_cell.length_b   1.000
_cell.length_c   1.000
_cell.angle_alpha   90.00
_cell.angle_beta   90.00
_cell.angle_gamma   90.00
#
_symmetry.space_group_name_H-M   'P 1'
#
loop_
_entity.id
_entity.type
_entity.pdbx_description
1 polymer ?
#
loop_
_entity_poly.entity_id
_entity_poly.type
_entity_poly.pdbx_seq_one_letter_code
_entity_poly.pdbx_strand_id
1 'polypeptide(L)'
;MREIKFRGKRIDNGEWVYGCLTRYSREMSYITVDLIENEVYEVYTDTVGEYIGLREMEIYEGDIARCYGGEYWQGTWEFNVVIEIDSILNPRVLMHLSESENLKIIGNIHDNPELVQI
;
A
#
# COMPACT_ATOMS: atom_id res chain seq x y z
N MET A 1 11.67 15.04 -2.71
CA MET A 1 12.03 13.72 -3.27
C MET A 1 11.19 12.70 -2.53
N ARG A 2 10.35 11.94 -3.23
CA ARG A 2 9.55 10.87 -2.60
C ARG A 2 10.46 9.66 -2.36
N GLU A 3 10.30 9.02 -1.21
CA GLU A 3 10.95 7.74 -0.94
C GLU A 3 10.36 6.66 -1.86
N ILE A 4 11.22 5.97 -2.59
CA ILE A 4 10.82 4.83 -3.43
C ILE A 4 11.14 3.57 -2.65
N LYS A 5 10.08 2.90 -2.18
CA LYS A 5 10.14 1.67 -1.38
C LYS A 5 8.99 0.77 -1.82
N PHE A 6 9.22 -0.53 -1.85
CA PHE A 6 8.23 -1.52 -2.26
C PHE A 6 8.07 -2.58 -1.17
N ARG A 7 6.94 -3.28 -1.20
CA ARG A 7 6.73 -4.51 -0.43
C ARG A 7 6.24 -5.64 -1.32
N GLY A 8 6.37 -6.88 -0.86
CA GLY A 8 5.89 -8.07 -1.54
C GLY A 8 5.96 -9.29 -0.63
N LYS A 9 5.10 -10.29 -0.88
CA LYS A 9 5.14 -11.57 -0.16
C LYS A 9 6.18 -12.48 -0.77
N ARG A 10 7.07 -13.02 0.06
CA ARG A 10 8.10 -13.98 -0.34
C ARG A 10 7.46 -15.28 -0.84
N ILE A 11 8.07 -15.87 -1.87
CA ILE A 11 7.61 -17.17 -2.41
C ILE A 11 7.92 -18.32 -1.46
N ASP A 12 9.03 -18.23 -0.70
CA ASP A 12 9.52 -19.32 0.13
C ASP A 12 8.74 -19.53 1.44
N ASN A 13 8.23 -18.46 2.06
CA ASN A 13 7.54 -18.54 3.35
C ASN A 13 6.25 -17.70 3.45
N GLY A 14 5.90 -16.91 2.43
CA GLY A 14 4.69 -16.08 2.41
C GLY A 14 4.74 -14.82 3.28
N GLU A 15 5.87 -14.53 3.95
CA GLU A 15 6.04 -13.32 4.76
C GLU A 15 6.23 -12.08 3.87
N TRP A 16 5.81 -10.92 4.37
CA TRP A 16 6.06 -9.64 3.71
C TRP A 16 7.50 -9.16 3.91
N VAL A 17 8.14 -8.74 2.82
CA VAL A 17 9.45 -8.07 2.83
C VAL A 17 9.36 -6.69 2.18
N TYR A 18 10.24 -5.79 2.57
CA TYR A 18 10.22 -4.38 2.19
C TYR A 18 11.58 -3.93 1.70
N GLY A 19 11.64 -3.23 0.58
CA GLY A 19 12.91 -2.77 0.03
C GLY A 19 12.83 -2.30 -1.42
N CYS A 20 13.93 -2.46 -2.14
CA CYS A 20 14.04 -2.06 -3.54
C CYS A 20 13.53 -3.17 -4.46
N LEU A 21 12.59 -2.83 -5.35
CA LEU A 21 12.06 -3.78 -6.33
C LEU A 21 13.01 -3.93 -7.52
N THR A 22 13.33 -5.17 -7.87
CA THR A 22 13.91 -5.54 -9.16
C THR A 22 12.92 -6.42 -9.92
N ARG A 23 12.39 -5.90 -11.04
CA ARG A 23 11.49 -6.64 -11.95
C ARG A 23 12.31 -7.22 -13.10
N TYR A 24 12.52 -8.54 -13.11
CA TYR A 24 13.23 -9.21 -14.20
C TYR A 24 12.32 -9.57 -15.36
N SER A 25 11.08 -9.95 -15.07
CA SER A 25 10.06 -10.30 -16.06
C SER A 25 8.66 -9.98 -15.55
N ARG A 26 7.61 -10.30 -16.32
CA ARG A 26 6.23 -10.17 -15.85
C ARG A 26 5.89 -11.11 -14.69
N GLU A 27 6.64 -12.19 -14.52
CA GLU A 27 6.35 -13.27 -13.57
C GLU A 27 7.42 -13.40 -12.48
N MET A 28 8.50 -12.62 -12.57
CA MET A 28 9.63 -12.69 -11.64
C MET A 28 10.00 -11.31 -11.11
N SER A 29 9.82 -11.18 -9.79
CA SER A 29 10.13 -9.98 -9.02
C SER A 29 10.99 -10.34 -7.82
N TYR A 30 11.94 -9.48 -7.49
CA TYR A 30 12.74 -9.59 -6.27
C TYR A 30 12.64 -8.30 -5.47
N ILE A 31 12.67 -8.44 -4.15
CA ILE A 31 12.84 -7.32 -3.23
C ILE A 31 14.19 -7.48 -2.56
N THR A 32 15.02 -6.47 -2.74
CA THR A 32 16.29 -6.35 -2.03
C THR A 32 16.08 -5.52 -0.77
N VAL A 33 16.26 -6.14 0.39
CA VAL A 33 16.18 -5.51 1.71
C VAL A 33 17.52 -4.85 2.04
N ASP A 34 18.61 -5.59 1.88
CA ASP A 34 19.98 -5.12 2.08
C ASP A 34 20.91 -5.73 1.02
N LEU A 35 21.57 -4.87 0.22
CA LEU A 35 22.51 -5.33 -0.81
C LEU A 35 23.84 -5.84 -0.21
N ILE A 36 24.27 -5.29 0.92
CA ILE A 36 25.56 -5.61 1.55
C ILE A 36 25.48 -7.01 2.17
N GLU A 37 24.38 -7.28 2.89
CA GLU A 37 24.13 -8.58 3.50
C GLU A 37 23.53 -9.60 2.51
N ASN A 38 23.36 -9.21 1.24
CA ASN A 38 22.77 -10.02 0.18
C ASN A 38 21.37 -10.57 0.56
N GLU A 39 20.59 -9.75 1.28
CA GLU A 39 19.19 -10.03 1.62
C GLU A 39 18.29 -9.67 0.44
N VAL A 40 18.22 -10.61 -0.52
CA VAL A 40 17.40 -10.51 -1.73
C VAL A 40 16.41 -11.66 -1.75
N TYR A 41 15.12 -11.34 -1.83
CA TYR A 41 14.05 -12.34 -1.80
C TYR A 41 13.22 -12.29 -3.07
N GLU A 42 12.94 -13.45 -3.65
CA GLU A 42 11.94 -13.59 -4.70
C GLU A 42 10.55 -13.45 -4.09
N VAL A 43 9.70 -12.65 -4.72
CA VAL A 43 8.35 -12.34 -4.25
C VAL A 43 7.31 -12.64 -5.31
N TYR A 44 6.09 -12.96 -4.88
CA TYR A 44 4.95 -13.07 -5.78
C TYR A 44 4.70 -11.72 -6.46
N THR A 45 4.81 -11.68 -7.79
CA THR A 45 4.77 -10.43 -8.55
C THR A 45 3.47 -9.65 -8.40
N ASP A 46 2.35 -10.35 -8.21
CA ASP A 46 1.03 -9.77 -8.00
C ASP A 46 0.85 -9.15 -6.60
N THR A 47 1.70 -9.48 -5.64
CA THR A 47 1.71 -8.90 -4.29
C THR A 47 2.58 -7.65 -4.16
N VAL A 48 3.28 -7.28 -5.23
CA VAL A 48 4.18 -6.12 -5.21
C VAL A 48 3.37 -4.84 -5.14
N GLY A 49 3.57 -4.06 -4.07
CA GLY A 49 2.96 -2.76 -3.88
C GLY A 49 3.98 -1.67 -3.59
N GLU A 50 3.85 -0.51 -4.25
CA GLU A 50 4.70 0.65 -3.98
C GLU A 50 4.24 1.43 -2.75
N TYR A 51 5.20 1.93 -1.97
CA TYR A 51 4.94 2.86 -0.88
C TYR A 51 4.34 4.17 -1.40
N ILE A 52 3.20 4.57 -0.84
CA ILE A 52 2.44 5.74 -1.27
C ILE A 52 3.10 7.05 -0.82
N GLY A 53 3.86 7.04 0.28
CA GLY A 53 4.59 8.24 0.72
C GLY A 53 3.70 9.38 1.19
N LEU A 54 2.48 9.08 1.64
CA LEU A 54 1.53 10.08 2.13
C LEU A 54 1.37 9.94 3.64
N ARG A 55 1.63 11.04 4.36
CA ARG A 55 1.74 11.11 5.84
C ARG A 55 2.94 10.31 6.36
N GLU A 56 3.14 10.29 7.67
CA GLU A 56 4.14 9.46 8.36
C GLU A 56 3.69 7.99 8.50
N MET A 57 2.74 7.55 7.66
CA MET A 57 2.14 6.22 7.72
C MET A 57 2.69 5.32 6.62
N GLU A 58 3.02 4.08 6.97
CA GLU A 58 3.46 3.05 6.03
C GLU A 58 2.27 2.48 5.24
N ILE A 59 1.87 3.21 4.20
CA ILE A 59 0.77 2.86 3.30
C ILE A 59 1.34 2.41 1.96
N TYR A 60 0.91 1.26 1.46
CA TYR A 60 1.37 0.70 0.19
C TYR A 60 0.18 0.41 -0.72
N GLU A 61 0.47 0.28 -2.02
CA GLU A 61 -0.51 -0.28 -2.96
C GLU A 61 -1.00 -1.67 -2.48
N GLY A 62 -2.27 -1.94 -2.72
CA GLY A 62 -3.01 -3.09 -2.22
C GLY A 62 -3.48 -2.99 -0.76
N ASP A 63 -3.11 -1.94 0.00
CA ASP A 63 -3.69 -1.73 1.32
C ASP A 63 -5.18 -1.35 1.25
N ILE A 64 -5.89 -1.69 2.32
CA ILE A 64 -7.29 -1.34 2.52
C ILE A 64 -7.37 -0.36 3.68
N ALA A 65 -7.79 0.87 3.38
CA ALA A 65 -7.90 1.95 4.35
C ALA A 65 -9.36 2.23 4.69
N ARG A 66 -9.63 2.41 5.98
CA ARG A 66 -10.83 3.05 6.48
C ARG A 66 -10.54 4.53 6.72
N CYS A 67 -11.19 5.39 5.94
CA CYS A 67 -11.09 6.85 6.05
C CYS A 67 -12.39 7.39 6.65
N TYR A 68 -12.30 8.16 7.73
CA TYR A 68 -13.48 8.69 8.39
C TYR A 68 -13.25 10.03 9.07
N GLY A 69 -14.30 10.85 9.09
CA GLY A 69 -14.20 12.25 9.50
C GLY A 69 -13.35 13.08 8.54
N GLY A 70 -13.63 14.37 8.48
CA GLY A 70 -12.89 15.30 7.63
C GLY A 70 -13.58 16.66 7.58
N GLU A 71 -12.81 17.66 7.20
CA GLU A 71 -13.32 19.01 6.94
C GLU A 71 -13.29 19.24 5.43
N TYR A 72 -14.40 19.71 4.87
CA TYR A 72 -14.43 20.27 3.54
C TYR A 72 -14.54 21.79 3.66
N TRP A 73 -14.17 22.54 2.62
CA TRP A 73 -14.22 24.01 2.60
C TRP A 73 -15.61 24.61 2.91
N GLN A 74 -16.67 23.80 2.95
CA GLN A 74 -18.04 24.19 3.29
C GLN A 74 -18.52 23.72 4.69
N GLY A 75 -17.68 23.03 5.48
CA GLY A 75 -18.00 22.54 6.83
C GLY A 75 -17.43 21.14 7.13
N THR A 76 -17.70 20.62 8.32
CA THR A 76 -17.37 19.23 8.70
C THR A 76 -18.22 18.24 7.92
N TRP A 77 -17.56 17.31 7.21
CA TRP A 77 -18.24 16.21 6.54
C TRP A 77 -17.92 14.91 7.27
N GLU A 78 -18.91 14.38 7.99
CA GLU A 78 -18.82 13.04 8.54
C GLU A 78 -19.04 12.02 7.41
N PHE A 79 -17.94 11.49 6.89
CA PHE A 79 -17.95 10.30 6.04
C PHE A 79 -17.22 9.16 6.74
N ASN A 80 -17.52 7.93 6.33
CA ASN A 80 -16.84 6.73 6.80
C ASN A 80 -16.83 5.73 5.64
N VAL A 81 -15.69 5.63 4.97
CA VAL A 81 -15.52 4.83 3.77
C VAL A 81 -14.37 3.85 3.95
N VAL A 82 -14.51 2.70 3.30
CA VAL A 82 -13.42 1.74 3.12
C VAL A 82 -13.01 1.79 1.65
N ILE A 83 -11.72 1.93 1.39
CA ILE A 83 -11.17 1.99 0.04
C ILE A 83 -9.96 1.06 -0.07
N GLU A 84 -9.82 0.45 -1.23
CA GLU A 84 -8.56 -0.14 -1.68
C GLU A 84 -7.65 0.98 -2.19
N ILE A 85 -6.36 0.85 -1.90
CA ILE A 85 -5.31 1.77 -2.33
C ILE A 85 -4.63 1.16 -3.54
N ASP A 86 -5.01 1.62 -4.73
CA ASP A 86 -4.44 1.15 -6.00
C ASP A 86 -3.25 2.00 -6.45
N SER A 87 -3.32 3.32 -6.30
CA SER A 87 -2.24 4.26 -6.61
C SER A 87 -2.52 5.65 -6.02
N ILE A 88 -1.47 6.39 -5.67
CA ILE A 88 -1.62 7.81 -5.28
C ILE A 88 -2.08 8.71 -6.44
N LEU A 89 -1.91 8.24 -7.68
CA LEU A 89 -2.37 8.96 -8.87
C LEU A 89 -3.88 8.80 -9.09
N ASN A 90 -4.53 7.87 -8.38
CA ASN A 90 -5.98 7.75 -8.39
C ASN A 90 -6.59 8.93 -7.61
N PRO A 91 -7.35 9.83 -8.27
CA PRO A 91 -7.90 11.01 -7.60
C PRO A 91 -8.82 10.68 -6.41
N ARG A 92 -9.50 9.53 -6.46
CA ARG A 92 -10.38 9.09 -5.38
C ARG A 92 -9.57 8.67 -4.15
N VAL A 93 -8.49 7.92 -4.35
CA VAL A 93 -7.57 7.52 -3.27
C VAL A 93 -6.93 8.77 -2.67
N LEU A 94 -6.35 9.62 -3.52
CA LEU A 94 -5.70 10.85 -3.07
C LEU A 94 -6.64 11.72 -2.22
N MET A 95 -7.86 11.96 -2.69
CA MET A 95 -8.88 12.74 -1.97
C MET A 95 -9.19 12.14 -0.60
N HIS A 96 -9.43 10.83 -0.51
CA HIS A 96 -9.77 10.22 0.78
C HIS A 96 -8.59 10.18 1.74
N LEU A 97 -7.37 9.99 1.26
CA LEU A 97 -6.19 9.97 2.13
C LEU A 97 -5.74 11.40 2.54
N SER A 98 -5.99 12.42 1.72
CA SER A 98 -5.66 13.82 2.05
C SER A 98 -6.68 14.45 2.99
N GLU A 99 -7.97 14.30 2.69
CA GLU A 99 -9.04 15.03 3.38
C GLU A 99 -9.55 14.32 4.65
N SER A 100 -9.20 13.05 4.87
CA SER A 100 -9.64 12.34 6.07
C SER A 100 -8.92 12.86 7.32
N GLU A 101 -9.69 13.23 8.34
CA GLU A 101 -9.11 13.51 9.67
C GLU A 101 -8.52 12.22 10.26
N ASN A 102 -9.26 11.11 10.14
CA ASN A 102 -8.84 9.82 10.64
C ASN A 102 -8.66 8.81 9.50
N LEU A 103 -7.54 8.09 9.57
CA LEU A 103 -7.16 7.06 8.61
C LEU A 103 -6.63 5.85 9.36
N LYS A 104 -7.15 4.67 9.01
CA LYS A 104 -6.66 3.41 9.56
C LYS A 104 -6.52 2.37 8.45
N ILE A 105 -5.35 1.77 8.34
CA ILE A 105 -5.17 0.56 7.52
C ILE A 105 -5.79 -0.61 8.28
N ILE A 106 -6.73 -1.30 7.64
CA ILE A 106 -7.53 -2.38 8.23
C ILE A 106 -7.21 -3.75 7.64
N GLY A 107 -6.40 -3.81 6.58
CA GLY A 107 -5.98 -5.03 5.90
C GLY A 107 -5.32 -4.71 4.57
N ASN A 108 -5.09 -5.73 3.76
CA ASN A 108 -4.67 -5.60 2.36
C ASN A 108 -5.38 -6.64 1.50
N ILE A 109 -5.43 -6.44 0.18
CA ILE A 109 -6.17 -7.31 -0.74
C ILE A 109 -5.65 -8.76 -0.80
N HIS A 110 -4.41 -9.01 -0.37
CA HIS A 110 -3.79 -10.34 -0.41
C HIS A 110 -3.97 -11.15 0.87
N ASP A 111 -4.06 -10.50 2.03
CA ASP A 111 -4.31 -11.14 3.33
C ASP A 111 -5.78 -11.07 3.74
N ASN A 112 -6.51 -10.07 3.25
CA ASN A 112 -7.88 -9.77 3.63
C ASN A 112 -8.80 -9.59 2.40
N PRO A 113 -8.86 -10.57 1.48
CA PRO A 113 -9.71 -10.47 0.30
C PRO A 113 -11.20 -10.27 0.63
N GLU A 114 -11.65 -10.67 1.83
CA GLU A 114 -13.01 -10.47 2.32
C GLU A 114 -13.39 -9.00 2.52
N LEU A 115 -12.41 -8.10 2.71
CA LEU A 115 -12.66 -6.67 2.96
C LEU A 115 -12.96 -5.88 1.68
N VAL A 116 -12.72 -6.46 0.50
CA VAL A 116 -12.96 -5.84 -0.82
C VAL A 116 -14.27 -6.34 -1.46
N GLN A 117 -14.89 -7.38 -0.91
CA GLN A 117 -16.16 -7.93 -1.40
C GLN A 117 -17.37 -7.20 -0.82
N ILE A 118 -17.65 -5.98 -1.30
CA ILE A 118 -18.89 -5.24 -1.00
C ILE A 118 -19.60 -4.84 -2.30
#